data_AF-A0A0R3RRA5-F1
#
_entry.id   AF-A0A0R3RRA5-F1
#
_cell.length_a   1.000
_cell.length_b   1.000
_cell.length_c   1.000
_cell.angle_alpha   90.00
_cell.angle_beta   90.00
_cell.angle_gamma   90.00
#
_symmetry.space_group_name_H-M   'P 1'
#
loop_
_entity.id
_entity.type
_entity.pdbx_description
1 polymer ?
#
loop_
_entity_poly.entity_id
_entity_poly.type
_entity_poly.pdbx_seq_one_letter_code
_entity_poly.pdbx_strand_id
1 'polypeptide(L)'
;MSKSVSTKKHLSDCNGSGEAYPFAIPELPRGELFRFILCSSWDDPHFIGLNSIELFNAVGKRPQIDKMKTNASITRGSLDNVFKNGEANLSTNDPRKMWSARYDNLSELLYIEIHLKEQESIAMIRIWNYNESRVHALCGVHDLRIELDGSTIFQGEISCAFTFENEEESMGDVGIFETFLLDPAATSPFPHTILFTTSDTILELIAENDKCLRRDEIMRSALDLHELTNDLEDESLTVSAIIETPSRTGVINTPNALRPVTGDRRPRIRSTTRSTDQKPTNTDVAEERVSKLSTRSCSTERDQTENDEMKAEQEDVGFPLLKVFHMELLENWGAPDCIGLTGLQFLGPYGIVLDHLDCSITTSTATHTSYRLLNGRNLTRNREDMWLSSYSHNSPPIRLTVTFAEPIIASGICVWNYNASPEMSYAGVRCIQIYLNGKPLQGPILLRKASGYIHFDYVQDIIFNKCILYKPISRPQTQSINGFTYQLRLHCSWGDEYYIGLNGIEFYNHREELIKLLPQNLAAFPESINVLSNVNDDPRTSEKLIDGFNDTENPLHMWLTPILPNRCARVFVVFDIPTYVSHINVYNYRKTPERGVRLVTISVDDLIVFSGEVPQSTSYKTGVLSVSLREE
;
A
#
# COMPACT_ATOMS: atom_id res chain seq x y z
N MET A 1 41.79 -33.23 -30.37
CA MET A 1 40.31 -33.25 -30.42
C MET A 1 39.78 -32.44 -29.26
N SER A 2 39.61 -31.14 -29.49
CA SER A 2 39.15 -30.13 -28.54
C SER A 2 37.63 -29.98 -28.69
N LYS A 3 36.87 -30.27 -27.62
CA LYS A 3 35.44 -29.93 -27.54
C LYS A 3 35.31 -28.48 -27.11
N SER A 4 34.76 -27.65 -27.99
CA SER A 4 34.46 -26.24 -27.76
C SER A 4 33.26 -26.09 -26.84
N VAL A 5 33.47 -25.42 -25.71
CA VAL A 5 32.44 -24.90 -24.82
C VAL A 5 31.77 -23.71 -25.51
N SER A 6 30.47 -23.78 -25.77
CA SER A 6 29.67 -22.65 -26.27
C SER A 6 29.25 -21.80 -25.09
N THR A 7 29.89 -20.65 -24.94
CA THR A 7 29.55 -19.59 -23.98
C THR A 7 28.25 -18.91 -24.42
N LYS A 8 27.18 -19.05 -23.63
CA LYS A 8 26.00 -18.18 -23.73
C LYS A 8 26.45 -16.75 -23.41
N LYS A 9 26.48 -15.87 -24.42
CA LYS A 9 26.51 -14.42 -24.21
C LYS A 9 25.19 -14.03 -23.57
N HIS A 10 25.22 -13.69 -22.29
CA HIS A 10 24.20 -12.86 -21.66
C HIS A 10 24.21 -11.54 -22.42
N LEU A 11 23.10 -11.17 -23.08
CA LEU A 11 22.97 -9.83 -23.64
C LEU A 11 22.83 -8.89 -22.43
N SER A 12 23.87 -8.09 -22.22
CA SER A 12 23.96 -7.06 -21.21
C SER A 12 23.15 -5.82 -21.62
N ASP A 13 22.61 -5.15 -20.60
CA ASP A 13 22.22 -3.75 -20.58
C ASP A 13 20.93 -3.34 -21.30
N CYS A 14 19.79 -3.56 -20.64
CA CYS A 14 18.57 -2.76 -20.82
C CYS A 14 18.59 -1.44 -20.01
N ASN A 15 19.75 -1.07 -19.45
CA ASN A 15 19.96 0.25 -18.86
C ASN A 15 20.74 1.08 -19.88
N GLY A 16 20.00 1.79 -20.73
CA GLY A 16 20.58 2.90 -21.47
C GLY A 16 21.24 3.82 -20.45
N SER A 17 22.57 3.96 -20.56
CA SER A 17 23.35 4.96 -19.87
C SER A 17 22.92 6.34 -20.37
N GLY A 18 21.88 6.88 -19.75
CA GLY A 18 21.38 8.23 -19.89
C GLY A 18 20.68 8.55 -18.58
N GLU A 19 20.97 9.72 -18.02
CA GLU A 19 20.44 10.22 -16.75
C GLU A 19 18.96 9.82 -16.56
N ALA A 20 18.67 9.08 -15.48
CA ALA A 20 17.34 8.57 -15.19
C ALA A 20 16.39 9.71 -14.81
N TYR A 21 15.82 10.37 -15.82
CA TYR A 21 14.62 11.18 -15.65
C TYR A 21 13.46 10.26 -15.26
N PRO A 22 12.62 10.64 -14.28
CA PRO A 22 11.43 9.87 -13.95
C PRO A 22 10.52 9.82 -15.18
N PHE A 23 10.32 8.60 -15.71
CA PHE A 23 9.35 8.36 -16.77
C PHE A 23 7.94 8.61 -16.21
N ALA A 24 7.21 9.54 -16.82
CA ALA A 24 5.83 9.86 -16.47
C ALA A 24 4.89 9.38 -17.59
N ILE A 25 3.76 8.79 -17.22
CA ILE A 25 2.71 8.42 -18.17
C ILE A 25 2.17 9.73 -18.80
N PRO A 26 2.17 9.88 -20.13
CA PRO A 26 1.71 11.11 -20.79
C PRO A 26 0.19 11.25 -20.73
N GLU A 27 -0.31 12.49 -20.76
CA GLU A 27 -1.74 12.76 -20.91
C GLU A 27 -2.13 12.73 -22.40
N LEU A 28 -3.18 11.96 -22.72
CA LEU A 28 -3.80 11.78 -24.03
C LEU A 28 -2.78 11.65 -25.18
N PRO A 29 -1.83 10.68 -25.10
CA PRO A 29 -0.83 10.51 -26.14
C PRO A 29 -1.54 10.25 -27.47
N ARG A 30 -1.04 10.90 -28.52
CA ARG A 30 -1.66 10.91 -29.84
C ARG A 30 -0.74 10.29 -30.86
N GLY A 31 -1.25 9.33 -31.62
CA GLY A 31 -0.47 8.62 -32.63
C GLY A 31 -1.27 7.56 -33.37
N GLU A 32 -0.59 6.80 -34.22
CA GLU A 32 -1.20 5.81 -35.12
C GLU A 32 -0.57 4.42 -35.00
N LEU A 33 0.70 4.32 -34.61
CA LEU A 33 1.44 3.07 -34.50
C LEU A 33 1.78 2.74 -33.05
N PHE A 34 1.11 1.73 -32.49
CA PHE A 34 1.51 1.13 -31.24
C PHE A 34 2.57 0.05 -31.45
N ARG A 35 3.54 0.00 -30.54
CA ARG A 35 4.45 -1.13 -30.37
C ARG A 35 4.41 -1.59 -28.92
N PHE A 36 3.75 -2.72 -28.68
CA PHE A 36 3.77 -3.44 -27.41
C PHE A 36 5.00 -4.33 -27.38
N ILE A 37 5.98 -4.01 -26.55
CA ILE A 37 7.24 -4.73 -26.40
C ILE A 37 7.17 -5.57 -25.14
N LEU A 38 7.13 -6.88 -25.33
CA LEU A 38 6.95 -7.89 -24.29
C LEU A 38 8.34 -8.26 -23.77
N CYS A 39 8.76 -7.63 -22.67
CA CYS A 39 10.14 -7.66 -22.19
C CYS A 39 10.49 -8.97 -21.47
N SER A 40 9.55 -9.54 -20.71
CA SER A 40 9.74 -10.79 -19.96
C SER A 40 8.40 -11.48 -19.68
N SER A 41 8.44 -12.79 -19.42
CA SER A 41 7.31 -13.57 -18.90
C SER A 41 7.44 -13.77 -17.40
N TRP A 42 6.40 -14.27 -16.75
CA TRP A 42 6.41 -14.58 -15.31
C TRP A 42 7.40 -15.69 -14.94
N ASP A 43 7.37 -16.85 -15.62
CA ASP A 43 8.34 -17.94 -15.39
C ASP A 43 8.40 -18.99 -16.52
N ASP A 44 7.96 -18.66 -17.75
CA ASP A 44 8.14 -19.56 -18.90
C ASP A 44 9.36 -19.17 -19.77
N PRO A 45 10.39 -20.02 -19.88
CA PRO A 45 11.62 -19.66 -20.58
C PRO A 45 11.53 -19.66 -22.11
N HIS A 46 10.41 -20.11 -22.70
CA HIS A 46 10.28 -20.27 -24.15
C HIS A 46 9.15 -19.47 -24.75
N PHE A 47 8.01 -19.35 -24.06
CA PHE A 47 6.78 -18.75 -24.57
C PHE A 47 6.33 -17.57 -23.73
N ILE A 48 5.81 -16.56 -24.41
CA ILE A 48 5.14 -15.43 -23.79
C ILE A 48 3.85 -15.12 -24.54
N GLY A 49 2.79 -14.77 -23.83
CA GLY A 49 1.46 -14.61 -24.40
C GLY A 49 0.63 -13.55 -23.73
N LEU A 50 -0.45 -13.20 -24.42
CA LEU A 50 -1.50 -12.30 -23.95
C LEU A 50 -2.86 -12.90 -24.28
N ASN A 51 -3.86 -12.55 -23.49
CA ASN A 51 -5.23 -12.90 -23.80
C ASN A 51 -5.83 -11.88 -24.77
N SER A 52 -6.00 -10.64 -24.30
CA SER A 52 -6.65 -9.58 -25.06
C SER A 52 -6.11 -8.20 -24.66
N ILE A 53 -6.22 -7.23 -25.56
CA ILE A 53 -5.94 -5.81 -25.41
C ILE A 53 -7.18 -5.05 -25.91
N GLU A 54 -7.58 -4.03 -25.17
CA GLU A 54 -8.65 -3.11 -25.53
C GLU A 54 -8.14 -1.66 -25.44
N LEU A 55 -8.59 -0.82 -26.36
CA LEU A 55 -8.19 0.59 -26.47
C LEU A 55 -9.42 1.49 -26.47
N PHE A 56 -9.33 2.63 -25.80
CA PHE A 56 -10.30 3.71 -25.90
C PHE A 56 -9.61 5.03 -26.25
N ASN A 57 -10.20 5.78 -27.17
CA ASN A 57 -9.77 7.13 -27.51
C ASN A 57 -10.41 8.19 -26.61
N ALA A 58 -9.99 9.44 -26.78
CA ALA A 58 -10.48 10.61 -26.03
C ALA A 58 -11.97 10.89 -26.19
N VAL A 59 -12.66 10.25 -27.13
CA VAL A 59 -14.11 10.36 -27.35
C VAL A 59 -14.87 9.14 -26.80
N GLY A 60 -14.19 8.29 -26.03
CA GLY A 60 -14.77 7.09 -25.42
C GLY A 60 -15.00 5.93 -26.38
N LYS A 61 -14.51 6.01 -27.63
CA LYS A 61 -14.72 4.99 -28.65
C LYS A 61 -13.48 4.12 -28.82
N ARG A 62 -13.68 2.92 -29.38
CA ARG A 62 -12.59 2.01 -29.73
C ARG A 62 -12.00 2.40 -31.09
N PRO A 63 -10.69 2.72 -31.18
CA PRO A 63 -10.01 2.97 -32.45
C PRO A 63 -10.17 1.83 -33.45
N GLN A 64 -10.23 2.13 -34.74
CA GLN A 64 -10.19 1.10 -35.79
C GLN A 64 -8.74 0.70 -36.09
N ILE A 65 -8.49 -0.61 -36.16
CA ILE A 65 -7.19 -1.15 -36.60
C ILE A 65 -7.17 -1.23 -38.13
N ASP A 66 -6.05 -0.81 -38.71
CA ASP A 66 -5.68 -1.10 -40.09
C ASP A 66 -4.95 -2.45 -40.20
N LYS A 67 -3.89 -2.63 -39.41
CA LYS A 67 -3.03 -3.82 -39.49
C LYS A 67 -2.34 -4.16 -38.18
N MET A 68 -2.12 -5.45 -37.93
CA MET A 68 -1.26 -5.94 -36.85
C MET A 68 -0.12 -6.82 -37.37
N LYS A 69 1.02 -6.82 -36.67
CA LYS A 69 2.14 -7.75 -36.95
C LYS A 69 2.94 -8.03 -35.68
N THR A 70 3.76 -9.08 -35.73
CA THR A 70 4.71 -9.44 -34.66
C THR A 70 6.02 -9.90 -35.30
N ASN A 71 7.15 -9.77 -34.59
CA ASN A 71 8.43 -10.35 -35.02
C ASN A 71 8.60 -11.83 -34.66
N ALA A 72 7.62 -12.46 -34.00
CA ALA A 72 7.66 -13.89 -33.71
C ALA A 72 7.52 -14.75 -34.98
N SER A 73 8.42 -15.71 -35.15
CA SER A 73 8.33 -16.71 -36.22
C SER A 73 7.44 -17.92 -35.86
N ILE A 74 7.23 -18.17 -34.56
CA ILE A 74 6.44 -19.29 -34.05
C ILE A 74 5.42 -18.73 -33.08
N THR A 75 4.14 -18.81 -33.45
CA THR A 75 3.01 -18.35 -32.66
C THR A 75 2.01 -19.48 -32.42
N ARG A 76 1.20 -19.34 -31.36
CA ARG A 76 0.01 -20.14 -31.07
C ARG A 76 -1.17 -19.17 -30.98
N GLY A 77 -2.28 -19.52 -31.64
CA GLY A 77 -3.42 -18.62 -31.78
C GLY A 77 -3.20 -17.50 -32.81
N SER A 78 -4.28 -16.87 -33.27
CA SER A 78 -4.18 -15.73 -34.19
C SER A 78 -3.79 -14.47 -33.44
N LEU A 79 -3.01 -13.59 -34.07
CA LEU A 79 -2.75 -12.26 -33.52
C LEU A 79 -4.03 -11.42 -33.43
N ASP A 80 -5.02 -11.70 -34.29
CA ASP A 80 -6.34 -11.08 -34.26
C ASP A 80 -7.07 -11.34 -32.93
N ASN A 81 -6.72 -12.41 -32.21
CA ASN A 81 -7.30 -12.72 -30.91
C ASN A 81 -6.88 -11.72 -29.82
N VAL A 82 -5.73 -11.08 -29.98
CA VAL A 82 -5.22 -10.09 -29.01
C VAL A 82 -6.07 -8.83 -29.05
N PHE A 83 -6.71 -8.51 -30.18
CA PHE A 83 -7.48 -7.29 -30.29
C PHE A 83 -8.93 -7.55 -30.68
N LYS A 84 -9.81 -7.55 -29.67
CA LYS A 84 -11.24 -7.85 -29.84
C LYS A 84 -12.08 -6.59 -29.68
N ASN A 85 -12.21 -5.82 -30.76
CA ASN A 85 -13.07 -4.64 -30.75
C ASN A 85 -14.56 -5.03 -30.73
N GLY A 86 -15.23 -4.78 -29.60
CA GLY A 86 -16.69 -4.81 -29.51
C GLY A 86 -17.31 -6.16 -29.15
N GLU A 87 -16.52 -7.14 -28.70
CA GLU A 87 -17.02 -8.38 -28.11
C GLU A 87 -17.28 -8.18 -26.61
N ALA A 88 -18.40 -8.70 -26.10
CA ALA A 88 -18.74 -8.61 -24.69
C ALA A 88 -17.84 -9.49 -23.79
N ASN A 89 -17.02 -10.41 -24.35
CA ASN A 89 -16.23 -11.39 -23.60
C ASN A 89 -14.74 -11.33 -23.98
N LEU A 90 -14.00 -10.39 -23.39
CA LEU A 90 -12.58 -10.21 -23.69
C LEU A 90 -11.68 -11.23 -22.97
N SER A 91 -12.09 -11.74 -21.81
CA SER A 91 -11.38 -12.81 -21.09
C SER A 91 -11.86 -14.19 -21.54
N THR A 92 -10.93 -15.08 -21.86
CA THR A 92 -11.18 -16.47 -22.26
C THR A 92 -9.98 -17.36 -21.94
N ASN A 93 -10.21 -18.56 -21.41
CA ASN A 93 -9.15 -19.55 -21.19
C ASN A 93 -8.94 -20.50 -22.39
N ASP A 94 -9.65 -20.30 -23.51
CA ASP A 94 -9.48 -21.11 -24.72
C ASP A 94 -8.21 -20.66 -25.45
N PRO A 95 -7.14 -21.48 -25.51
CA PRO A 95 -5.87 -21.10 -26.14
C PRO A 95 -6.01 -20.78 -27.64
N ARG A 96 -7.09 -21.24 -28.29
CA ARG A 96 -7.39 -20.89 -29.69
C ARG A 96 -7.89 -19.46 -29.86
N LYS A 97 -8.35 -18.82 -28.78
CA LYS A 97 -8.86 -17.45 -28.72
C LYS A 97 -7.92 -16.48 -27.98
N MET A 98 -6.68 -16.91 -27.73
CA MET A 98 -5.59 -16.11 -27.17
C MET A 98 -4.43 -16.07 -28.17
N TRP A 99 -3.32 -15.45 -27.78
CA TRP A 99 -2.09 -15.46 -28.56
C TRP A 99 -0.88 -15.67 -27.67
N SER A 100 0.04 -16.54 -28.11
CA SER A 100 1.36 -16.67 -27.52
C SER A 100 2.41 -16.90 -28.59
N ALA A 101 3.67 -16.60 -28.27
CA ALA A 101 4.77 -16.69 -29.19
C ALA A 101 6.04 -17.18 -28.51
N ARG A 102 6.88 -17.89 -29.27
CA ARG A 102 8.19 -18.31 -28.79
C ARG A 102 9.17 -17.14 -28.87
N TYR A 103 9.89 -16.83 -27.79
CA TYR A 103 10.74 -15.63 -27.69
C TYR A 103 12.23 -15.91 -27.40
N ASP A 104 12.59 -17.17 -27.11
CA ASP A 104 13.92 -17.63 -26.68
C ASP A 104 15.08 -17.44 -27.68
N ASN A 105 14.80 -17.20 -28.96
CA ASN A 105 15.80 -17.12 -30.04
C ASN A 105 15.67 -15.87 -30.91
N LEU A 106 15.05 -14.81 -30.41
CA LEU A 106 14.90 -13.55 -31.15
C LEU A 106 16.14 -12.66 -30.98
N SER A 107 16.55 -12.00 -32.07
CA SER A 107 17.64 -11.01 -32.04
C SER A 107 17.23 -9.66 -31.43
N GLU A 108 15.93 -9.41 -31.35
CA GLU A 108 15.30 -8.25 -30.74
C GLU A 108 14.21 -8.71 -29.77
N LEU A 109 13.81 -7.85 -28.82
CA LEU A 109 12.69 -8.15 -27.93
C LEU A 109 11.41 -8.45 -28.75
N LEU A 110 10.60 -9.38 -28.25
CA LEU A 110 9.33 -9.71 -28.87
C LEU A 110 8.38 -8.51 -28.80
N TYR A 111 7.71 -8.22 -29.91
CA TYR A 111 6.72 -7.16 -29.95
C TYR A 111 5.47 -7.53 -30.75
N ILE A 112 4.40 -6.80 -30.45
CA ILE A 112 3.19 -6.69 -31.26
C ILE A 112 3.09 -5.24 -31.74
N GLU A 113 3.05 -5.04 -33.04
CA GLU A 113 2.79 -3.75 -33.66
C GLU A 113 1.34 -3.68 -34.12
N ILE A 114 0.66 -2.58 -33.76
CA ILE A 114 -0.73 -2.31 -34.12
C ILE A 114 -0.78 -0.94 -34.80
N HIS A 115 -1.17 -0.94 -36.08
CA HIS A 115 -1.45 0.27 -36.85
C HIS A 115 -2.94 0.58 -36.76
N LEU A 116 -3.28 1.77 -36.28
CA LEU A 116 -4.62 2.33 -36.33
C LEU A 116 -4.91 2.85 -37.74
N LYS A 117 -6.18 2.96 -38.13
CA LYS A 117 -6.56 3.55 -39.41
C LYS A 117 -6.38 5.06 -39.47
N GLU A 118 -6.46 5.71 -38.32
CA GLU A 118 -6.37 7.15 -38.16
C GLU A 118 -5.54 7.46 -36.92
N GLN A 119 -4.98 8.67 -36.87
CA GLN A 119 -4.25 9.15 -35.71
C GLN A 119 -5.22 9.46 -34.57
N GLU A 120 -5.09 8.74 -33.46
CA GLU A 120 -6.03 8.76 -32.35
C GLU A 120 -5.38 9.33 -31.10
N SER A 121 -6.14 10.11 -30.32
CA SER A 121 -5.76 10.49 -28.95
C SER A 121 -6.24 9.40 -28.00
N ILE A 122 -5.31 8.73 -27.34
CA ILE A 122 -5.58 7.52 -26.55
C ILE A 122 -5.89 7.92 -25.11
N ALA A 123 -7.03 7.46 -24.59
CA ALA A 123 -7.46 7.75 -23.23
C ALA A 123 -7.25 6.58 -22.27
N MET A 124 -7.41 5.33 -22.74
CA MET A 124 -7.27 4.15 -21.91
C MET A 124 -6.80 2.92 -22.71
N ILE A 125 -6.00 2.08 -22.08
CA ILE A 125 -5.60 0.75 -22.59
C ILE A 125 -5.93 -0.27 -21.51
N ARG A 126 -6.59 -1.38 -21.86
CA ARG A 126 -6.82 -2.53 -20.97
C ARG A 126 -6.14 -3.76 -21.52
N ILE A 127 -5.50 -4.54 -20.66
CA ILE A 127 -4.71 -5.72 -21.04
C ILE A 127 -5.10 -6.91 -20.15
N TRP A 128 -5.62 -7.97 -20.76
CA TRP A 128 -5.81 -9.27 -20.12
C TRP A 128 -4.60 -10.14 -20.39
N ASN A 129 -3.99 -10.66 -19.33
CA ASN A 129 -2.78 -11.49 -19.43
C ASN A 129 -3.13 -12.95 -19.80
N TYR A 130 -2.14 -13.72 -20.27
CA TYR A 130 -2.34 -15.10 -20.73
C TYR A 130 -2.82 -16.01 -19.61
N ASN A 131 -3.89 -16.78 -19.86
CA ASN A 131 -4.61 -17.42 -18.78
C ASN A 131 -5.26 -18.77 -19.16
N GLU A 132 -4.61 -19.52 -20.06
CA GLU A 132 -5.05 -20.86 -20.50
C GLU A 132 -5.27 -21.85 -19.35
N SER A 133 -4.34 -21.88 -18.41
CA SER A 133 -4.44 -22.65 -17.18
C SER A 133 -3.52 -22.05 -16.14
N ARG A 134 -3.64 -22.49 -14.88
CA ARG A 134 -2.76 -22.04 -13.79
C ARG A 134 -1.27 -22.18 -14.11
N VAL A 135 -0.86 -23.28 -14.74
CA VAL A 135 0.55 -23.51 -15.10
C VAL A 135 0.95 -22.62 -16.28
N HIS A 136 0.08 -22.49 -17.28
CA HIS A 136 0.39 -21.68 -18.47
C HIS A 136 0.26 -20.18 -18.23
N ALA A 137 -0.31 -19.74 -17.10
CA ALA A 137 -0.32 -18.34 -16.67
C ALA A 137 1.09 -17.75 -16.53
N LEU A 138 2.08 -18.61 -16.26
CA LEU A 138 3.50 -18.25 -16.20
C LEU A 138 4.06 -17.82 -17.56
N CYS A 139 3.39 -18.17 -18.66
CA CYS A 139 3.65 -17.63 -20.00
C CYS A 139 3.10 -16.21 -20.17
N GLY A 140 2.36 -15.66 -19.20
CA GLY A 140 1.87 -14.29 -19.27
C GLY A 140 3.02 -13.27 -19.28
N VAL A 141 2.77 -12.10 -19.86
CA VAL A 141 3.71 -10.97 -19.83
C VAL A 141 3.92 -10.51 -18.39
N HIS A 142 5.18 -10.40 -17.96
CA HIS A 142 5.58 -9.81 -16.67
C HIS A 142 6.00 -8.37 -16.88
N ASP A 143 7.04 -8.10 -17.67
CA ASP A 143 7.46 -6.73 -17.99
C ASP A 143 6.95 -6.28 -19.37
N LEU A 144 6.29 -5.13 -19.44
CA LEU A 144 5.74 -4.56 -20.67
C LEU A 144 6.22 -3.12 -20.89
N ARG A 145 6.63 -2.82 -22.13
CA ARG A 145 6.82 -1.44 -22.61
C ARG A 145 5.88 -1.17 -23.78
N ILE A 146 5.20 -0.02 -23.78
CA ILE A 146 4.31 0.41 -24.87
C ILE A 146 4.87 1.69 -25.46
N GLU A 147 5.11 1.68 -26.77
CA GLU A 147 5.49 2.86 -27.55
C GLU A 147 4.34 3.26 -28.48
N LEU A 148 4.13 4.56 -28.67
CA LEU A 148 3.22 5.14 -29.65
C LEU A 148 4.02 6.07 -30.56
N ASP A 149 4.03 5.79 -31.86
CA ASP A 149 4.85 6.48 -32.87
C ASP A 149 6.33 6.61 -32.46
N GLY A 150 6.86 5.59 -31.79
CA GLY A 150 8.25 5.53 -31.30
C GLY A 150 8.50 6.25 -29.97
N SER A 151 7.49 6.89 -29.36
CA SER A 151 7.58 7.48 -28.03
C SER A 151 7.06 6.51 -26.98
N THR A 152 7.84 6.20 -25.94
CA THR A 152 7.36 5.37 -24.83
C THR A 152 6.21 6.06 -24.10
N ILE A 153 5.05 5.40 -24.01
CA ILE A 153 3.86 5.90 -23.29
C ILE A 153 3.56 5.09 -22.03
N PHE A 154 4.10 3.87 -21.91
CA PHE A 154 4.02 3.07 -20.69
C PHE A 154 5.23 2.16 -20.55
N GLN A 155 5.70 1.97 -19.31
CA GLN A 155 6.68 0.96 -18.95
C GLN A 155 6.42 0.49 -17.52
N GLY A 156 6.18 -0.81 -17.34
CA GLY A 156 5.87 -1.37 -16.03
C GLY A 156 5.57 -2.86 -16.03
N GLU A 157 5.29 -3.38 -14.84
CA GLU A 157 4.95 -4.79 -14.60
C GLU A 157 3.45 -5.05 -14.82
N ILE A 158 3.11 -6.21 -15.39
CA ILE A 158 1.76 -6.72 -15.63
C ILE A 158 1.54 -7.96 -14.76
N SER A 159 0.50 -7.92 -13.93
CA SER A 159 0.12 -9.02 -13.03
C SER A 159 -0.12 -10.34 -13.78
N CYS A 160 0.29 -11.45 -13.16
CA CYS A 160 -0.04 -12.80 -13.64
C CYS A 160 -1.57 -12.99 -13.64
N ALA A 161 -2.11 -13.71 -14.62
CA ALA A 161 -3.54 -14.01 -14.66
C ALA A 161 -3.99 -14.99 -13.55
N PHE A 162 -3.04 -15.70 -12.95
CA PHE A 162 -3.25 -16.51 -11.75
C PHE A 162 -2.24 -16.08 -10.69
N THR A 163 -2.71 -15.46 -9.61
CA THR A 163 -1.91 -15.19 -8.43
C THR A 163 -2.08 -16.33 -7.44
N PHE A 164 -0.99 -16.80 -6.82
CA PHE A 164 -1.02 -17.81 -5.76
C PHE A 164 -1.85 -17.39 -4.52
N GLU A 165 -2.33 -16.16 -4.45
CA GLU A 165 -3.24 -15.67 -3.40
C GLU A 165 -4.62 -16.35 -3.39
N ASN A 166 -5.01 -17.09 -4.45
CA ASN A 166 -6.34 -17.70 -4.57
C ASN A 166 -6.39 -19.20 -4.16
N GLU A 167 -5.37 -19.76 -3.52
CA GLU A 167 -5.31 -21.20 -3.23
C GLU A 167 -5.19 -21.64 -1.77
N GLU A 168 -5.19 -20.73 -0.79
CA GLU A 168 -5.36 -21.18 0.61
C GLU A 168 -6.83 -21.49 0.99
N GLU A 169 -7.77 -21.39 0.05
CA GLU A 169 -9.11 -21.97 0.17
C GLU A 169 -9.14 -23.47 -0.23
N SER A 170 -8.39 -24.32 0.48
CA SER A 170 -8.77 -25.74 0.57
C SER A 170 -8.09 -26.44 1.74
N MET A 171 -8.76 -26.41 2.90
CA MET A 171 -9.05 -27.56 3.77
C MET A 171 -9.42 -27.05 5.16
N GLY A 172 -10.72 -26.95 5.45
CA GLY A 172 -11.17 -26.73 6.83
C GLY A 172 -12.50 -26.00 7.00
N ASP A 173 -13.57 -26.62 6.51
CA ASP A 173 -14.92 -26.61 7.09
C ASP A 173 -15.79 -25.32 7.18
N VAL A 174 -16.90 -25.42 6.44
CA VAL A 174 -18.25 -24.83 6.61
C VAL A 174 -18.47 -23.33 6.31
N GLY A 175 -19.05 -23.06 5.13
CA GLY A 175 -20.07 -22.01 5.00
C GLY A 175 -19.97 -21.00 3.85
N ILE A 176 -19.60 -21.38 2.62
CA ILE A 176 -19.77 -20.49 1.44
C ILE A 176 -20.49 -21.26 0.32
N PHE A 177 -21.80 -21.45 0.46
CA PHE A 177 -22.67 -21.87 -0.62
C PHE A 177 -23.58 -20.70 -0.99
N GLU A 178 -23.23 -19.96 -2.05
CA GLU A 178 -24.17 -19.52 -3.10
C GLU A 178 -23.60 -18.55 -4.17
N THR A 179 -22.31 -18.22 -4.19
CA THR A 179 -21.72 -17.43 -5.32
C THR A 179 -20.87 -18.26 -6.30
N PHE A 180 -20.61 -19.53 -6.02
CA PHE A 180 -19.72 -20.38 -6.83
C PHE A 180 -20.40 -21.26 -7.89
N LEU A 181 -21.67 -21.04 -8.22
CA LEU A 181 -22.38 -21.82 -9.25
C LEU A 181 -22.38 -21.21 -10.67
N LEU A 182 -21.39 -20.38 -11.01
CA LEU A 182 -21.08 -20.07 -12.41
C LEU A 182 -19.55 -20.14 -12.65
N ASP A 183 -19.12 -21.32 -13.11
CA ASP A 183 -17.81 -21.65 -13.71
C ASP A 183 -16.60 -21.89 -12.76
N PRO A 184 -16.16 -23.17 -12.58
CA PRO A 184 -14.94 -23.53 -11.87
C PRO A 184 -13.63 -23.08 -12.54
N ALA A 185 -13.69 -22.39 -13.69
CA ALA A 185 -12.54 -21.85 -14.41
C ALA A 185 -12.30 -20.34 -14.20
N ALA A 186 -12.94 -19.72 -13.20
CA ALA A 186 -12.82 -18.30 -12.88
C ALA A 186 -11.38 -17.93 -12.45
N THR A 187 -10.59 -17.65 -13.48
CA THR A 187 -9.25 -17.05 -13.51
C THR A 187 -9.37 -15.57 -13.16
N SER A 188 -8.28 -14.86 -12.78
CA SER A 188 -8.34 -13.40 -12.50
C SER A 188 -9.10 -12.68 -13.62
N PRO A 189 -10.33 -12.19 -13.37
CA PRO A 189 -11.20 -11.71 -14.44
C PRO A 189 -10.88 -10.27 -14.86
N PHE A 190 -9.95 -9.61 -14.17
CA PHE A 190 -9.73 -8.17 -14.26
C PHE A 190 -8.53 -7.82 -15.16
N PRO A 191 -8.71 -6.93 -16.16
CA PRO A 191 -7.62 -6.43 -16.99
C PRO A 191 -6.69 -5.48 -16.22
N HIS A 192 -5.42 -5.46 -16.62
CA HIS A 192 -4.52 -4.35 -16.32
C HIS A 192 -4.98 -3.11 -17.11
N THR A 193 -5.44 -2.08 -16.40
CA THR A 193 -5.90 -0.82 -17.00
C THR A 193 -4.78 0.21 -16.94
N ILE A 194 -4.51 0.90 -18.04
CA ILE A 194 -3.55 2.00 -18.14
C ILE A 194 -4.34 3.22 -18.59
N LEU A 195 -4.36 4.25 -17.77
CA LEU A 195 -5.15 5.46 -18.00
C LEU A 195 -4.25 6.61 -18.44
N PHE A 196 -4.67 7.32 -19.47
CA PHE A 196 -3.97 8.46 -20.06
C PHE A 196 -4.79 9.76 -19.96
N THR A 197 -5.87 9.77 -19.19
CA THR A 197 -6.73 10.96 -18.99
C THR A 197 -7.12 11.10 -17.53
N THR A 198 -7.30 12.34 -17.08
CA THR A 198 -7.94 12.66 -15.79
C THR A 198 -9.26 13.41 -15.97
N SER A 199 -9.78 13.49 -17.20
CA SER A 199 -11.02 14.20 -17.52
C SER A 199 -12.24 13.31 -17.26
N ASP A 200 -13.06 13.69 -16.27
CA ASP A 200 -14.31 13.01 -15.94
C ASP A 200 -15.22 12.85 -17.17
N THR A 201 -15.30 13.87 -18.04
CA THR A 201 -16.08 13.81 -19.28
C THR A 201 -15.60 12.72 -20.25
N ILE A 202 -14.29 12.51 -20.38
CA ILE A 202 -13.75 11.45 -21.25
C ILE A 202 -14.04 10.08 -20.64
N LEU A 203 -13.94 9.97 -19.31
CA LEU A 203 -14.23 8.74 -18.56
C LEU A 203 -15.71 8.35 -18.66
N GLU A 204 -16.63 9.31 -18.58
CA GLU A 204 -18.06 9.11 -18.82
C GLU A 204 -18.33 8.62 -20.25
N LEU A 205 -17.70 9.24 -21.27
CA LEU A 205 -17.81 8.80 -22.66
C LEU A 205 -17.28 7.38 -22.87
N ILE A 206 -16.20 7.00 -22.18
CA ILE A 206 -15.68 5.62 -22.19
C ILE A 206 -16.74 4.68 -21.60
N ALA A 207 -17.28 5.00 -20.43
CA ALA A 207 -18.27 4.18 -19.73
C ALA A 207 -19.53 3.94 -20.57
N GLU A 208 -20.06 4.96 -21.26
CA GLU A 208 -21.23 4.84 -22.15
C GLU A 208 -21.03 3.82 -23.28
N ASN A 209 -19.79 3.75 -23.79
CA ASN A 209 -19.37 2.93 -24.92
C ASN A 209 -18.72 1.60 -24.48
N ASP A 210 -18.55 1.37 -23.19
CA ASP A 210 -17.93 0.17 -22.66
C ASP A 210 -18.94 -1.00 -22.61
N LYS A 211 -18.85 -1.88 -23.60
CA LYS A 211 -19.70 -3.08 -23.68
C LYS A 211 -19.28 -4.17 -22.70
N CYS A 212 -18.09 -4.11 -22.13
CA CYS A 212 -17.61 -5.12 -21.17
C CYS A 212 -18.34 -4.99 -19.81
N LEU A 213 -18.84 -3.79 -19.50
CA LEU A 213 -19.60 -3.46 -18.28
C LEU A 213 -21.12 -3.70 -18.39
N ARG A 214 -21.68 -3.84 -19.60
CA ARG A 214 -23.14 -4.01 -19.79
C ARG A 214 -23.69 -5.40 -19.43
N ARG A 215 -22.96 -6.22 -18.67
CA ARG A 215 -23.45 -7.54 -18.24
C ARG A 215 -24.47 -7.51 -17.10
N ASP A 216 -24.58 -6.39 -16.39
CA ASP A 216 -25.44 -6.30 -15.21
C ASP A 216 -26.91 -5.94 -15.51
N GLU A 217 -27.29 -5.78 -16.78
CA GLU A 217 -28.71 -5.60 -17.16
C GLU A 217 -29.56 -6.87 -16.98
N ILE A 218 -28.95 -8.06 -16.76
CA ILE A 218 -29.71 -9.29 -16.47
C ILE A 218 -30.07 -9.44 -14.98
N MET A 219 -29.44 -8.70 -14.07
CA MET A 219 -29.85 -8.68 -12.64
C MET A 219 -30.92 -7.62 -12.31
N ARG A 220 -31.21 -6.68 -13.22
CA ARG A 220 -32.27 -5.67 -13.03
C ARG A 220 -33.70 -6.17 -13.29
N SER A 221 -33.89 -7.48 -13.53
CA SER A 221 -35.18 -8.08 -13.85
C SER A 221 -35.92 -8.70 -12.65
N ALA A 222 -35.39 -8.63 -11.43
CA ALA A 222 -35.97 -9.34 -10.27
C ALA A 222 -36.72 -8.46 -9.25
N LEU A 223 -36.70 -7.12 -9.37
CA LEU A 223 -37.37 -6.21 -8.42
C LEU A 223 -37.91 -4.98 -9.17
N ASP A 224 -39.04 -5.14 -9.87
CA ASP A 224 -40.29 -4.42 -9.53
C ASP A 224 -41.37 -4.59 -10.63
N LEU A 225 -42.47 -5.21 -10.21
CA LEU A 225 -43.76 -5.21 -10.88
C LEU A 225 -44.54 -3.98 -10.38
N HIS A 226 -44.72 -2.96 -11.22
CA HIS A 226 -46.01 -2.45 -11.70
C HIS A 226 -45.90 -1.03 -12.27
N GLU A 227 -46.24 -0.96 -13.55
CA GLU A 227 -46.81 0.15 -14.31
C GLU A 227 -47.44 1.29 -13.49
N LEU A 228 -47.08 2.53 -13.84
CA LEU A 228 -48.02 3.41 -14.55
C LEU A 228 -47.27 4.50 -15.34
N THR A 229 -47.68 4.56 -16.58
CA THR A 229 -47.29 5.36 -17.74
C THR A 229 -47.68 6.83 -17.66
N ASN A 230 -47.04 7.61 -18.56
CA ASN A 230 -47.48 8.87 -19.18
C ASN A 230 -47.32 10.17 -18.33
N ASP A 231 -46.80 11.30 -18.83
CA ASP A 231 -46.70 11.83 -20.19
C ASP A 231 -45.86 13.15 -20.19
N LEU A 232 -45.13 13.42 -21.28
CA LEU A 232 -44.83 14.75 -21.90
C LEU A 232 -43.95 15.76 -21.13
N GLU A 233 -43.17 16.69 -21.71
CA GLU A 233 -42.53 16.98 -23.00
C GLU A 233 -41.64 18.22 -22.71
N ASP A 234 -40.51 18.31 -23.44
CA ASP A 234 -39.88 19.54 -23.96
C ASP A 234 -39.02 20.57 -23.17
N GLU A 235 -38.08 21.07 -23.99
CA GLU A 235 -37.30 22.33 -23.98
C GLU A 235 -35.96 22.49 -23.22
N SER A 236 -34.89 22.36 -24.02
CA SER A 236 -33.75 23.28 -24.24
C SER A 236 -33.47 24.43 -23.26
N LEU A 237 -32.16 24.68 -22.97
CA LEU A 237 -31.52 26.01 -23.08
C LEU A 237 -29.98 25.96 -22.91
N THR A 238 -29.30 26.60 -23.85
CA THR A 238 -27.87 26.95 -23.98
C THR A 238 -27.47 28.18 -23.15
N VAL A 239 -26.27 28.26 -22.54
CA VAL A 239 -25.40 29.46 -22.38
C VAL A 239 -23.97 29.00 -21.97
N SER A 240 -22.95 29.02 -22.85
CA SER A 240 -21.93 30.06 -23.12
C SER A 240 -20.75 30.16 -22.13
N ALA A 241 -19.55 29.96 -22.69
CA ALA A 241 -18.22 30.11 -22.10
C ALA A 241 -17.84 31.56 -21.78
N ILE A 242 -17.02 31.76 -20.75
CA ILE A 242 -16.11 32.91 -20.63
C ILE A 242 -14.72 32.42 -20.22
N ILE A 243 -13.77 32.73 -21.08
CA ILE A 243 -12.32 32.52 -20.99
C ILE A 243 -11.72 33.78 -20.37
N GLU A 244 -10.96 33.68 -19.28
CA GLU A 244 -9.94 34.67 -18.94
C GLU A 244 -8.69 34.01 -18.34
N THR A 245 -7.54 34.29 -18.97
CA THR A 245 -6.16 34.22 -18.48
C THR A 245 -5.45 35.48 -19.00
N PRO A 246 -4.20 35.86 -18.63
CA PRO A 246 -3.30 35.40 -17.56
C PRO A 246 -2.63 36.57 -16.76
N SER A 247 -1.87 36.26 -15.70
CA SER A 247 -0.63 37.02 -15.42
C SER A 247 0.40 36.22 -14.60
N ARG A 248 1.60 36.09 -15.18
CA ARG A 248 2.83 35.53 -14.60
C ARG A 248 3.47 36.48 -13.59
N THR A 249 3.90 35.94 -12.45
CA THR A 249 5.15 36.33 -11.76
C THR A 249 5.73 35.09 -11.10
N GLY A 250 6.94 34.71 -11.52
CA GLY A 250 7.60 33.49 -11.07
C GLY A 250 8.35 33.66 -9.74
N VAL A 251 8.41 32.57 -8.98
CA VAL A 251 9.54 32.20 -8.14
C VAL A 251 9.71 30.68 -8.28
N ILE A 252 10.89 30.27 -8.72
CA ILE A 252 11.30 28.88 -8.91
C ILE A 252 11.49 28.26 -7.53
N ASN A 253 10.64 27.29 -7.18
CA ASN A 253 10.91 26.33 -6.11
C ASN A 253 10.64 24.93 -6.68
N THR A 254 11.71 24.14 -6.77
CA THR A 254 11.70 22.70 -7.03
C THR A 254 10.79 21.98 -6.03
N PRO A 255 9.82 21.16 -6.46
CA PRO A 255 9.03 20.37 -5.52
C PRO A 255 9.88 19.23 -4.97
N ASN A 256 10.13 19.28 -3.67
CA ASN A 256 10.64 18.17 -2.89
C ASN A 256 9.72 16.95 -3.09
N ALA A 257 10.28 15.84 -3.56
CA ALA A 257 9.59 14.56 -3.60
C ALA A 257 9.07 14.20 -2.20
N LEU A 258 7.74 14.12 -2.07
CA LEU A 258 7.04 13.80 -0.84
C LEU A 258 7.35 12.34 -0.46
N ARG A 259 8.07 12.18 0.64
CA ARG A 259 8.28 10.93 1.39
C ARG A 259 6.92 10.32 1.74
N PRO A 260 6.68 9.01 1.60
CA PRO A 260 5.48 8.38 2.15
C PRO A 260 5.48 8.59 3.68
N VAL A 261 4.52 9.38 4.16
CA VAL A 261 4.42 9.79 5.55
C VAL A 261 3.62 8.71 6.29
N THR A 262 4.25 7.91 7.16
CA THR A 262 3.58 7.61 8.45
C THR A 262 3.59 8.93 9.20
N GLY A 263 2.43 9.40 9.67
CA GLY A 263 2.20 10.79 10.11
C GLY A 263 3.37 11.43 10.88
N ASP A 264 3.58 12.73 10.66
CA ASP A 264 4.75 13.52 11.06
C ASP A 264 5.35 13.10 12.43
N ARG A 265 6.51 12.42 12.41
CA ARG A 265 7.21 11.93 13.62
C ARG A 265 7.99 13.01 14.36
N ARG A 266 7.90 14.28 13.95
CA ARG A 266 8.58 15.39 14.61
C ARG A 266 7.80 15.85 15.84
N PRO A 267 8.44 16.01 17.01
CA PRO A 267 7.82 16.76 18.09
C PRO A 267 7.50 18.17 17.58
N ARG A 268 6.23 18.57 17.63
CA ARG A 268 5.86 19.99 17.44
C ARG A 268 6.55 20.80 18.53
N ILE A 269 7.73 21.34 18.23
CA ILE A 269 8.32 22.42 19.01
C ILE A 269 7.33 23.57 18.88
N ARG A 270 6.61 23.86 19.97
CA ARG A 270 5.81 25.09 20.09
C ARG A 270 6.77 26.26 19.90
N SER A 271 6.80 26.83 18.70
CA SER A 271 7.45 28.11 18.46
C SER A 271 6.68 29.16 19.26
N THR A 272 7.23 29.54 20.40
CA THR A 272 6.79 30.69 21.17
C THR A 272 7.28 31.96 20.48
N THR A 273 6.68 32.28 19.33
CA THR A 273 6.78 33.63 18.76
C THR A 273 5.74 34.50 19.45
N ARG A 274 6.21 35.25 20.45
CA ARG A 274 5.50 36.42 21.01
C ARG A 274 5.20 37.39 19.87
N SER A 275 3.94 37.46 19.44
CA SER A 275 3.42 38.62 18.72
C SER A 275 2.86 39.60 19.75
N THR A 276 3.58 40.70 19.94
CA THR A 276 3.16 41.92 20.61
C THR A 276 1.91 42.51 19.96
N ASP A 277 0.98 42.93 20.83
CA ASP A 277 0.01 44.03 20.68
C ASP A 277 -0.89 44.10 19.44
N GLN A 278 -2.20 43.92 19.64
CA GLN A 278 -3.15 45.03 19.68
C GLN A 278 -4.54 44.57 20.17
N LYS A 279 -5.04 45.25 21.22
CA LYS A 279 -6.41 45.20 21.76
C LYS A 279 -7.40 45.84 20.77
N PRO A 280 -8.69 45.48 20.87
CA PRO A 280 -9.68 46.39 21.48
C PRO A 280 -10.66 45.63 22.41
N THR A 281 -10.74 45.93 23.73
CA THR A 281 -11.72 46.83 24.41
C THR A 281 -13.21 46.61 24.09
N ASN A 282 -13.95 46.01 25.03
CA ASN A 282 -15.05 46.61 25.83
C ASN A 282 -15.72 45.52 26.71
N THR A 283 -15.62 45.58 28.06
CA THR A 283 -16.65 46.03 29.05
C THR A 283 -17.93 45.17 29.03
N ASP A 284 -18.45 44.56 30.12
CA ASP A 284 -18.71 45.06 31.47
C ASP A 284 -19.08 43.92 32.49
N VAL A 285 -18.69 44.12 33.78
CA VAL A 285 -19.47 44.02 35.05
C VAL A 285 -20.11 42.65 35.46
N ALA A 286 -20.08 42.09 36.69
CA ALA A 286 -19.92 42.55 38.09
C ALA A 286 -19.33 41.39 38.97
N GLU A 287 -18.43 41.65 39.94
CA GLU A 287 -18.65 41.71 41.42
C GLU A 287 -19.40 40.49 42.03
N GLU A 288 -18.85 39.76 43.01
CA GLU A 288 -18.67 40.21 44.40
C GLU A 288 -17.49 39.55 45.17
N ARG A 289 -17.06 40.28 46.20
CA ARG A 289 -16.00 40.02 47.20
C ARG A 289 -16.53 39.12 48.34
N VAL A 290 -15.74 38.49 49.24
CA VAL A 290 -15.15 39.13 50.44
C VAL A 290 -14.35 38.11 51.32
N SER A 291 -13.16 38.57 51.79
CA SER A 291 -12.32 38.30 53.01
C SER A 291 -12.06 36.86 53.53
N LYS A 292 -10.82 36.38 53.73
CA LYS A 292 -9.63 36.76 54.56
C LYS A 292 -9.61 36.26 56.03
N LEU A 293 -8.60 35.39 56.28
CA LEU A 293 -7.65 35.28 57.42
C LEU A 293 -7.99 34.52 58.73
N SER A 294 -7.22 33.44 58.99
CA SER A 294 -6.16 33.34 60.03
C SER A 294 -6.14 32.08 60.96
N THR A 295 -5.06 31.30 60.83
CA THR A 295 -4.21 30.62 61.84
C THR A 295 -4.72 29.57 62.88
N ARG A 296 -4.10 28.38 62.76
CA ARG A 296 -3.39 27.51 63.74
C ARG A 296 -4.09 26.34 64.49
N SER A 297 -3.56 25.16 64.16
CA SER A 297 -3.05 24.03 65.00
C SER A 297 -3.91 22.79 65.36
N CYS A 298 -3.41 21.67 64.83
CA CYS A 298 -3.13 20.34 65.42
C CYS A 298 -4.21 19.24 65.53
N SER A 299 -3.86 18.13 64.85
CA SER A 299 -3.99 16.70 65.17
C SER A 299 -5.31 15.91 64.98
N THR A 300 -5.13 14.88 64.14
CA THR A 300 -5.61 13.48 64.18
C THR A 300 -6.97 13.08 63.59
N GLU A 301 -6.86 12.33 62.48
CA GLU A 301 -7.56 11.09 62.10
C GLU A 301 -9.07 11.11 61.74
N ARG A 302 -9.39 11.19 60.44
CA ARG A 302 -9.79 10.08 59.52
C ARG A 302 -10.77 10.53 58.42
N ASP A 303 -10.49 9.97 57.24
CA ASP A 303 -11.34 9.66 56.06
C ASP A 303 -11.95 10.75 55.14
N GLN A 304 -11.54 10.60 53.86
CA GLN A 304 -12.19 10.94 52.57
C GLN A 304 -12.37 12.46 52.30
N THR A 305 -12.01 13.07 51.17
CA THR A 305 -11.90 12.67 49.74
C THR A 305 -11.17 13.79 48.97
N GLU A 306 -10.53 13.43 47.85
CA GLU A 306 -10.24 14.22 46.62
C GLU A 306 -9.27 15.43 46.59
N ASN A 307 -8.44 15.38 45.54
CA ASN A 307 -7.69 16.43 44.82
C ASN A 307 -6.56 17.16 45.56
N ASP A 308 -5.30 16.87 45.22
CA ASP A 308 -4.56 17.58 44.16
C ASP A 308 -3.07 17.19 44.15
N GLU A 309 -2.43 17.37 42.98
CA GLU A 309 -0.98 17.48 42.77
C GLU A 309 -0.10 16.23 42.98
N MET A 310 -0.06 15.34 41.96
CA MET A 310 1.18 14.60 41.67
C MET A 310 2.04 15.43 40.73
N LYS A 311 3.06 16.05 41.34
CA LYS A 311 4.31 16.44 40.70
C LYS A 311 4.71 15.36 39.69
N ALA A 312 4.94 15.78 38.45
CA ALA A 312 5.68 14.96 37.50
C ALA A 312 7.03 14.63 38.12
N GLU A 313 7.19 13.40 38.59
CA GLU A 313 8.49 12.83 38.88
C GLU A 313 9.23 12.76 37.54
N GLN A 314 10.06 13.77 37.32
CA GLN A 314 11.06 13.75 36.27
C GLN A 314 12.15 12.80 36.77
N GLU A 315 11.95 11.49 36.55
CA GLU A 315 13.01 10.50 36.71
C GLU A 315 14.19 10.94 35.83
N ASP A 316 15.30 11.29 36.47
CA ASP A 316 16.59 11.51 35.83
C ASP A 316 17.11 10.15 35.34
N VAL A 317 16.57 9.69 34.21
CA VAL A 317 17.00 8.45 33.55
C VAL A 317 18.34 8.75 32.87
N GLY A 318 19.43 8.64 33.64
CA GLY A 318 20.78 8.68 33.11
C GLY A 318 20.98 7.55 32.10
N PHE A 319 20.85 7.87 30.81
CA PHE A 319 21.10 6.90 29.74
C PHE A 319 22.59 6.52 29.74
N PRO A 320 22.94 5.23 29.85
CA PRO A 320 24.33 4.79 29.89
C PRO A 320 25.04 5.06 28.56
N LEU A 321 26.34 5.36 28.64
CA LEU A 321 27.21 5.46 27.46
C LEU A 321 27.38 4.09 26.80
N LEU A 322 27.00 3.98 25.54
CA LEU A 322 27.08 2.78 24.71
C LEU A 322 28.35 2.83 23.86
N LYS A 323 29.28 1.91 24.12
CA LYS A 323 30.52 1.74 23.34
C LYS A 323 30.42 0.55 22.39
N VAL A 324 29.78 -0.53 22.84
CA VAL A 324 29.57 -1.74 22.06
C VAL A 324 28.10 -2.14 22.15
N PHE A 325 27.44 -2.17 21.00
CA PHE A 325 26.13 -2.77 20.81
C PHE A 325 26.29 -4.15 20.20
N HIS A 326 25.63 -5.14 20.78
CA HIS A 326 25.64 -6.50 20.27
C HIS A 326 24.22 -7.06 20.21
N MET A 327 23.90 -7.79 19.15
CA MET A 327 22.64 -8.49 19.03
C MET A 327 22.83 -9.88 18.44
N GLU A 328 22.08 -10.84 18.97
CA GLU A 328 21.98 -12.21 18.47
C GLU A 328 20.65 -12.37 17.74
N LEU A 329 20.70 -12.87 16.51
CA LEU A 329 19.53 -13.21 15.69
C LEU A 329 19.15 -14.66 15.98
N LEU A 330 18.02 -14.86 16.66
CA LEU A 330 17.62 -16.17 17.19
C LEU A 330 16.77 -16.93 16.15
N GLU A 331 15.77 -16.26 15.59
CA GLU A 331 14.79 -16.85 14.67
C GLU A 331 14.45 -15.86 13.54
N ASN A 332 14.06 -16.40 12.39
CA ASN A 332 13.40 -15.66 11.31
C ASN A 332 11.88 -15.94 11.31
N TRP A 333 11.15 -15.36 10.37
CA TRP A 333 9.71 -15.52 10.25
C TRP A 333 9.26 -16.79 9.52
N GLY A 334 10.18 -17.63 9.04
CA GLY A 334 9.86 -18.92 8.39
C GLY A 334 10.70 -19.28 7.18
N ALA A 335 11.68 -18.46 6.77
CA ALA A 335 12.56 -18.82 5.66
C ALA A 335 13.48 -20.00 6.04
N PRO A 336 13.66 -21.01 5.17
CA PRO A 336 14.33 -22.26 5.54
C PRO A 336 15.85 -22.12 5.71
N ASP A 337 16.49 -21.22 4.96
CA ASP A 337 17.94 -21.22 4.74
C ASP A 337 18.60 -19.84 4.86
N CYS A 338 17.83 -18.79 5.15
CA CYS A 338 18.35 -17.43 5.21
C CYS A 338 17.72 -16.57 6.31
N ILE A 339 18.49 -15.60 6.80
CA ILE A 339 18.03 -14.58 7.73
C ILE A 339 18.64 -13.23 7.35
N GLY A 340 17.87 -12.15 7.44
CA GLY A 340 18.31 -10.85 6.97
C GLY A 340 17.67 -9.68 7.69
N LEU A 341 18.29 -8.52 7.50
CA LEU A 341 17.81 -7.22 7.94
C LEU A 341 18.10 -6.22 6.82
N THR A 342 17.32 -5.16 6.75
CA THR A 342 17.55 -4.06 5.82
C THR A 342 18.50 -3.04 6.41
N GLY A 343 18.27 -2.61 7.65
CA GLY A 343 19.07 -1.54 8.25
C GLY A 343 18.85 -1.36 9.75
N LEU A 344 19.79 -0.67 10.37
CA LEU A 344 19.83 -0.32 11.79
C LEU A 344 20.16 1.17 11.94
N GLN A 345 19.47 1.86 12.85
CA GLN A 345 19.81 3.22 13.27
C GLN A 345 19.67 3.37 14.77
N PHE A 346 20.54 4.14 15.41
CA PHE A 346 20.50 4.33 16.86
C PHE A 346 19.70 5.56 17.24
N LEU A 347 18.97 5.47 18.34
CA LEU A 347 18.18 6.56 18.91
C LEU A 347 18.92 7.17 20.09
N GLY A 348 19.08 8.49 20.11
CA GLY A 348 19.57 9.27 21.24
C GLY A 348 18.46 9.58 22.25
N PRO A 349 18.73 10.43 23.24
CA PRO A 349 17.71 10.92 24.17
C PRO A 349 16.51 11.51 23.42
N TYR A 350 15.30 11.30 23.97
CA TYR A 350 14.04 11.78 23.39
C TYR A 350 13.66 11.18 22.02
N GLY A 351 14.27 10.07 21.61
CA GLY A 351 13.94 9.39 20.35
C GLY A 351 14.50 10.08 19.10
N ILE A 352 15.51 10.93 19.26
CA ILE A 352 16.18 11.58 18.13
C ILE A 352 17.09 10.56 17.43
N VAL A 353 16.96 10.42 16.11
CA VAL A 353 17.86 9.55 15.33
C VAL A 353 19.28 10.11 15.35
N LEU A 354 20.25 9.24 15.63
CA LEU A 354 21.67 9.58 15.65
C LEU A 354 22.29 9.31 14.27
N ASP A 355 22.48 10.37 13.49
CA ASP A 355 23.10 10.30 12.17
C ASP A 355 24.64 10.37 12.25
N HIS A 356 25.31 9.86 11.21
CA HIS A 356 26.77 9.98 11.01
C HIS A 356 27.64 9.48 12.16
N LEU A 357 27.22 8.40 12.82
CA LEU A 357 27.99 7.76 13.88
C LEU A 357 29.27 7.11 13.32
N ASP A 358 30.42 7.51 13.85
CA ASP A 358 31.68 6.84 13.57
C ASP A 358 31.70 5.49 14.29
N CYS A 359 31.39 4.42 13.55
CA CYS A 359 31.28 3.08 14.08
C CYS A 359 31.60 2.02 13.03
N SER A 360 32.02 0.85 13.51
CA SER A 360 32.25 -0.33 12.68
C SER A 360 31.24 -1.42 13.02
N ILE A 361 30.71 -2.09 12.01
CA ILE A 361 29.83 -3.25 12.18
C ILE A 361 30.49 -4.54 11.73
N THR A 362 30.40 -5.56 12.57
CA THR A 362 30.90 -6.91 12.29
C THR A 362 29.78 -7.92 12.49
N THR A 363 29.78 -8.97 11.66
CA THR A 363 28.77 -10.02 11.67
C THR A 363 29.46 -11.38 11.72
N SER A 364 28.84 -12.41 12.31
CA SER A 364 29.45 -13.75 12.34
C SER A 364 29.49 -14.43 10.96
N THR A 365 28.62 -13.99 10.06
CA THR A 365 28.41 -14.51 8.70
C THR A 365 28.13 -13.34 7.75
N ALA A 366 28.34 -13.53 6.44
CA ALA A 366 28.14 -12.48 5.44
C ALA A 366 28.84 -11.14 5.80
N THR A 367 30.08 -11.23 6.29
CA THR A 367 30.87 -10.07 6.77
C THR A 367 31.13 -9.03 5.70
N HIS A 368 31.32 -9.45 4.45
CA HIS A 368 31.61 -8.56 3.33
C HIS A 368 30.46 -7.61 2.98
N THR A 369 29.24 -7.88 3.45
CA THR A 369 28.04 -7.08 3.18
C THR A 369 27.46 -6.43 4.44
N SER A 370 28.13 -6.54 5.60
CA SER A 370 27.66 -6.01 6.89
C SER A 370 27.42 -4.50 6.86
N TYR A 371 28.19 -3.77 6.06
CA TYR A 371 28.08 -2.32 5.90
C TYR A 371 26.69 -1.87 5.42
N ARG A 372 25.92 -2.75 4.76
CA ARG A 372 24.55 -2.44 4.30
C ARG A 372 23.62 -2.13 5.46
N LEU A 373 23.83 -2.73 6.62
CA LEU A 373 23.03 -2.48 7.81
C LEU A 373 23.11 -1.03 8.33
N LEU A 374 24.15 -0.27 7.96
CA LEU A 374 24.38 1.11 8.41
C LEU A 374 24.48 2.10 7.23
N ASN A 375 24.03 1.72 6.02
CA ASN A 375 24.15 2.56 4.82
C ASN A 375 23.10 3.69 4.73
N GLY A 376 22.10 3.70 5.63
CA GLY A 376 21.02 4.69 5.68
C GLY A 376 19.93 4.54 4.60
N ARG A 377 20.04 3.56 3.69
CA ARG A 377 19.07 3.29 2.62
C ARG A 377 18.05 2.26 3.06
N ASN A 378 17.31 2.59 4.12
CA ASN A 378 16.53 1.58 4.85
C ASN A 378 15.12 1.32 4.30
N LEU A 379 14.49 2.30 3.64
CA LEU A 379 13.17 2.14 3.02
C LEU A 379 13.35 1.63 1.58
N THR A 380 13.52 0.32 1.42
CA THR A 380 13.92 -0.26 0.12
C THR A 380 13.41 -1.69 -0.05
N ARG A 381 13.39 -2.14 -1.31
CA ARG A 381 13.26 -3.54 -1.72
C ARG A 381 14.51 -4.03 -2.48
N ASN A 382 15.48 -3.15 -2.70
CA ASN A 382 16.69 -3.45 -3.45
C ASN A 382 17.64 -4.31 -2.62
N ARG A 383 17.91 -5.53 -3.08
CA ARG A 383 18.77 -6.50 -2.38
C ARG A 383 20.19 -5.99 -2.16
N GLU A 384 20.67 -5.07 -2.98
CA GLU A 384 22.00 -4.46 -2.83
C GLU A 384 22.11 -3.50 -1.65
N ASP A 385 20.98 -2.99 -1.17
CA ASP A 385 20.92 -2.12 0.01
C ASP A 385 20.59 -2.93 1.30
N MET A 386 20.32 -4.24 1.19
CA MET A 386 19.93 -5.11 2.31
C MET A 386 21.00 -6.16 2.66
N TRP A 387 21.02 -6.58 3.92
CA TRP A 387 21.91 -7.62 4.42
C TRP A 387 21.18 -8.95 4.59
N LEU A 388 21.75 -10.03 4.04
CA LEU A 388 21.22 -11.39 4.10
C LEU A 388 22.37 -12.37 4.40
N SER A 389 22.09 -13.35 5.24
CA SER A 389 23.03 -14.42 5.61
C SER A 389 22.36 -15.79 5.47
N SER A 390 23.16 -16.82 5.22
CA SER A 390 22.74 -18.22 5.40
C SER A 390 22.33 -18.45 6.85
N TYR A 391 21.24 -19.19 7.06
CA TYR A 391 20.66 -19.50 8.37
C TYR A 391 20.34 -20.99 8.48
N SER A 392 20.48 -21.53 9.69
CA SER A 392 19.99 -22.86 10.04
C SER A 392 19.58 -22.86 11.50
N HIS A 393 18.40 -23.41 11.82
CA HIS A 393 17.91 -23.52 13.21
C HIS A 393 18.84 -24.31 14.14
N ASN A 394 19.69 -25.19 13.58
CA ASN A 394 20.64 -26.00 14.33
C ASN A 394 22.02 -25.33 14.52
N SER A 395 22.22 -24.16 13.91
CA SER A 395 23.47 -23.40 14.01
C SER A 395 23.42 -22.40 15.17
N PRO A 396 24.58 -22.00 15.73
CA PRO A 396 24.60 -20.95 16.73
C PRO A 396 23.99 -19.64 16.17
N PRO A 397 23.35 -18.81 17.02
CA PRO A 397 22.76 -17.55 16.60
C PRO A 397 23.74 -16.67 15.83
N ILE A 398 23.24 -16.01 14.79
CA ILE A 398 24.05 -15.04 14.04
C ILE A 398 24.23 -13.81 14.91
N ARG A 399 25.48 -13.35 15.01
CA ARG A 399 25.89 -12.26 15.88
C ARG A 399 26.19 -11.02 15.05
N LEU A 400 25.58 -9.89 15.42
CA LEU A 400 25.89 -8.56 14.88
C LEU A 400 26.48 -7.71 16.01
N THR A 401 27.62 -7.08 15.76
CA THR A 401 28.29 -6.20 16.73
C THR A 401 28.62 -4.87 16.09
N VAL A 402 28.09 -3.79 16.67
CA VAL A 402 28.45 -2.40 16.32
C VAL A 402 29.34 -1.85 17.42
N THR A 403 30.52 -1.37 17.04
CA THR A 403 31.49 -0.74 17.94
C THR A 403 31.64 0.72 17.56
N PHE A 404 31.38 1.63 18.50
CA PHE A 404 31.49 3.06 18.28
C PHE A 404 32.91 3.55 18.53
N ALA A 405 33.43 4.46 17.71
CA ALA A 405 34.74 5.09 17.88
C ALA A 405 34.80 5.86 19.21
N GLU A 406 33.74 6.59 19.53
CA GLU A 406 33.51 7.21 20.84
C GLU A 406 32.19 6.70 21.46
N PRO A 407 32.12 6.48 22.78
CA PRO A 407 30.87 6.07 23.42
C PRO A 407 29.74 7.07 23.18
N ILE A 408 28.55 6.59 22.80
CA ILE A 408 27.38 7.42 22.50
C ILE A 408 26.33 7.30 23.61
N ILE A 409 25.43 8.29 23.72
CA ILE A 409 24.24 8.15 24.57
C ILE A 409 23.12 7.62 23.69
N ALA A 410 22.71 6.36 23.90
CA ALA A 410 21.64 5.72 23.14
C ALA A 410 20.47 5.31 24.05
N SER A 411 19.26 5.67 23.64
CA SER A 411 18.00 5.31 24.30
C SER A 411 17.30 4.12 23.63
N GLY A 412 17.66 3.80 22.39
CA GLY A 412 17.05 2.73 21.61
C GLY A 412 17.71 2.48 20.26
N ILE A 413 17.07 1.63 19.46
CA ILE A 413 17.46 1.29 18.09
C ILE A 413 16.23 1.17 17.19
N CYS A 414 16.33 1.70 15.98
CA CYS A 414 15.40 1.50 14.88
C CYS A 414 15.86 0.31 14.05
N VAL A 415 14.96 -0.64 13.78
CA VAL A 415 15.24 -1.84 13.00
C VAL A 415 14.33 -1.86 11.78
N TRP A 416 14.94 -1.97 10.59
CA TRP A 416 14.23 -2.28 9.35
C TRP A 416 14.48 -3.75 9.02
N ASN A 417 13.40 -4.54 9.03
CA ASN A 417 13.50 -5.96 8.73
C ASN A 417 13.71 -6.22 7.22
N TYR A 418 14.10 -7.42 6.84
CA TYR A 418 14.37 -7.75 5.42
C TYR A 418 13.10 -7.64 4.57
N ASN A 419 13.15 -6.91 3.46
CA ASN A 419 11.95 -6.45 2.74
C ASN A 419 11.99 -6.62 1.20
N ALA A 420 12.81 -7.53 0.66
CA ALA A 420 12.96 -7.65 -0.80
C ALA A 420 11.63 -7.91 -1.55
N SER A 421 10.78 -8.76 -0.99
CA SER A 421 9.45 -9.06 -1.50
C SER A 421 8.57 -9.61 -0.37
N PRO A 422 7.25 -9.73 -0.56
CA PRO A 422 6.37 -10.35 0.42
C PRO A 422 6.82 -11.76 0.80
N GLU A 423 7.31 -12.56 -0.14
CA GLU A 423 7.80 -13.93 0.09
C GLU A 423 9.14 -13.91 0.84
N MET A 424 10.05 -13.03 0.41
CA MET A 424 11.37 -12.94 1.03
C MET A 424 11.34 -12.23 2.39
N SER A 425 10.27 -11.54 2.74
CA SER A 425 10.11 -10.91 4.06
C SER A 425 10.10 -11.94 5.20
N TYR A 426 9.81 -13.22 4.91
CA TYR A 426 9.93 -14.33 5.86
C TYR A 426 11.39 -14.65 6.24
N ALA A 427 12.37 -14.18 5.45
CA ALA A 427 13.78 -14.19 5.84
C ALA A 427 14.11 -13.10 6.86
N GLY A 428 13.18 -12.18 7.13
CA GLY A 428 13.32 -11.19 8.18
C GLY A 428 13.50 -11.83 9.55
N VAL A 429 14.28 -11.18 10.41
CA VAL A 429 14.49 -11.60 11.79
C VAL A 429 13.18 -11.48 12.57
N ARG A 430 12.80 -12.52 13.31
CA ARG A 430 11.61 -12.57 14.18
C ARG A 430 11.94 -12.33 15.65
N CYS A 431 13.09 -12.83 16.10
CA CYS A 431 13.45 -12.86 17.50
C CYS A 431 14.92 -12.50 17.69
N ILE A 432 15.21 -11.54 18.57
CA ILE A 432 16.57 -11.08 18.86
C ILE A 432 16.85 -11.06 20.35
N GLN A 433 18.12 -11.21 20.73
CA GLN A 433 18.61 -10.87 22.07
C GLN A 433 19.62 -9.72 21.96
N ILE A 434 19.40 -8.63 22.69
CA ILE A 434 20.28 -7.45 22.68
C ILE A 434 21.20 -7.45 23.89
N TYR A 435 22.43 -6.98 23.72
CA TYR A 435 23.41 -6.74 24.75
C TYR A 435 24.02 -5.34 24.60
N LEU A 436 24.00 -4.56 25.67
CA LEU A 436 24.59 -3.23 25.75
C LEU A 436 25.87 -3.30 26.58
N ASN A 437 27.02 -3.00 25.97
CA ASN A 437 28.35 -3.15 26.60
C ASN A 437 28.54 -4.53 27.27
N GLY A 438 28.06 -5.60 26.62
CA GLY A 438 28.13 -6.97 27.12
C GLY A 438 27.06 -7.37 28.15
N LYS A 439 26.21 -6.44 28.60
CA LYS A 439 25.09 -6.75 29.50
C LYS A 439 23.82 -7.04 28.70
N PRO A 440 23.17 -8.19 28.86
CA PRO A 440 21.93 -8.49 28.15
C PRO A 440 20.81 -7.53 28.58
N LEU A 441 20.04 -7.05 27.61
CA LEU A 441 18.71 -6.52 27.90
C LEU A 441 17.81 -7.66 28.35
N GLN A 442 16.79 -7.33 29.14
CA GLN A 442 15.89 -8.34 29.65
C GLN A 442 15.16 -9.01 28.48
N GLY A 443 15.29 -10.34 28.39
CA GLY A 443 14.59 -11.24 27.47
C GLY A 443 14.84 -11.05 25.96
N PRO A 444 14.41 -12.04 25.15
CA PRO A 444 14.34 -11.87 23.72
C PRO A 444 13.24 -10.87 23.34
N ILE A 445 13.49 -10.14 22.26
CA ILE A 445 12.61 -9.09 21.72
C ILE A 445 12.06 -9.60 20.39
N LEU A 446 10.76 -9.45 20.19
CA LEU A 446 10.11 -9.76 18.91
C LEU A 446 10.27 -8.61 17.94
N LEU A 447 10.65 -8.95 16.71
CA LEU A 447 10.71 -8.04 15.59
C LEU A 447 9.56 -8.30 14.63
N ARG A 448 8.85 -7.23 14.24
CA ARG A 448 7.78 -7.23 13.26
C ARG A 448 8.32 -7.66 11.89
N LYS A 449 7.58 -8.52 11.18
CA LYS A 449 7.90 -8.87 9.79
C LYS A 449 7.76 -7.62 8.92
N ALA A 450 8.64 -7.45 7.92
CA ALA A 450 8.40 -6.44 6.91
C ALA A 450 7.22 -6.87 6.01
N SER A 451 6.54 -5.91 5.40
CA SER A 451 5.35 -6.20 4.55
C SER A 451 5.71 -6.75 3.16
N GLY A 452 6.97 -6.64 2.74
CA GLY A 452 7.39 -6.86 1.36
C GLY A 452 7.13 -5.68 0.43
N TYR A 453 6.58 -4.58 0.96
CA TYR A 453 6.25 -3.36 0.22
C TYR A 453 6.97 -2.14 0.82
N ILE A 454 7.00 -1.04 0.07
CA ILE A 454 7.49 0.27 0.52
C ILE A 454 6.36 1.31 0.53
N HIS A 455 5.13 0.85 0.77
CA HIS A 455 3.96 1.73 0.88
C HIS A 455 4.02 2.64 2.12
N PHE A 456 4.74 2.22 3.16
CA PHE A 456 4.92 2.96 4.40
C PHE A 456 6.30 2.68 5.02
N ASP A 457 6.73 3.53 5.94
CA ASP A 457 7.94 3.30 6.72
C ASP A 457 7.72 2.16 7.73
N TYR A 458 8.26 0.99 7.40
CA TYR A 458 8.10 -0.25 8.18
C TYR A 458 9.10 -0.39 9.33
N VAL A 459 9.85 0.67 9.68
CA VAL A 459 10.74 0.71 10.84
C VAL A 459 10.05 0.31 12.13
N GLN A 460 10.71 -0.51 12.95
CA GLN A 460 10.29 -0.80 14.31
C GLN A 460 11.27 -0.17 15.30
N ASP A 461 10.73 0.62 16.23
CA ASP A 461 11.52 1.28 17.27
C ASP A 461 11.59 0.42 18.53
N ILE A 462 12.81 0.19 19.03
CA ILE A 462 13.08 -0.59 20.24
C ILE A 462 13.74 0.33 21.26
N ILE A 463 12.96 0.74 22.26
CA ILE A 463 13.43 1.58 23.36
C ILE A 463 13.99 0.71 24.47
N PHE A 464 15.28 0.82 24.77
CA PHE A 464 15.99 -0.11 25.67
C PHE A 464 15.37 -0.21 27.06
N ASN A 465 14.86 0.90 27.60
CA ASN A 465 14.26 0.95 28.93
C ASN A 465 12.78 0.52 28.97
N LYS A 466 12.14 0.33 27.81
CA LYS A 466 10.72 -0.03 27.68
C LYS A 466 10.50 -1.33 26.89
N CYS A 467 11.57 -2.10 26.63
CA CYS A 467 11.49 -3.34 25.85
C CYS A 467 10.49 -4.31 26.51
N ILE A 468 9.46 -4.69 25.76
CA ILE A 468 8.49 -5.69 26.20
C ILE A 468 9.06 -7.07 25.87
N LEU A 469 9.22 -7.88 26.90
CA LEU A 469 9.74 -9.24 26.80
C LEU A 469 8.87 -10.11 25.91
N TYR A 470 9.49 -10.86 25.00
CA TYR A 470 8.83 -12.04 24.46
C TYR A 470 8.61 -13.04 25.60
N LYS A 471 7.38 -13.11 26.08
CA LYS A 471 6.87 -14.28 26.78
C LYS A 471 6.03 -15.03 25.76
N PRO A 472 6.22 -16.34 25.57
CA PRO A 472 5.18 -17.16 24.94
C PRO A 472 3.95 -17.02 25.83
N ILE A 473 3.03 -16.14 25.46
CA ILE A 473 1.80 -15.95 26.20
C ILE A 473 1.00 -17.22 25.93
N SER A 474 0.80 -18.05 26.95
CA SER A 474 -0.23 -19.08 26.95
C SER A 474 -1.48 -18.42 26.41
N ARG A 475 -2.07 -18.91 25.29
CA ARG A 475 -3.28 -18.30 24.66
C ARG A 475 -4.12 -17.70 25.76
N PRO A 476 -4.11 -16.36 25.93
CA PRO A 476 -4.93 -15.81 26.97
C PRO A 476 -6.35 -16.24 26.61
N GLN A 477 -7.18 -16.61 27.59
CA GLN A 477 -8.63 -16.80 27.38
C GLN A 477 -9.30 -15.45 27.04
N THR A 478 -8.60 -14.60 26.29
CA THR A 478 -9.04 -13.32 25.79
C THR A 478 -9.55 -13.59 24.40
N GLN A 479 -10.83 -13.33 24.23
CA GLN A 479 -11.51 -13.26 22.95
C GLN A 479 -10.89 -12.11 22.11
N SER A 480 -9.69 -12.30 21.56
CA SER A 480 -8.93 -11.27 20.83
C SER A 480 -7.75 -11.86 20.07
N ILE A 481 -7.37 -11.23 18.96
CA ILE A 481 -6.20 -11.59 18.15
C ILE A 481 -5.02 -10.68 18.49
N ASN A 482 -3.84 -11.27 18.62
CA ASN A 482 -2.59 -10.55 18.86
C ASN A 482 -1.78 -10.45 17.56
N GLY A 483 -1.38 -9.24 17.18
CA GLY A 483 -0.53 -9.04 16.02
C GLY A 483 0.17 -7.70 15.99
N PHE A 484 1.09 -7.54 15.04
CA PHE A 484 1.79 -6.27 14.82
C PHE A 484 1.13 -5.41 13.75
N THR A 485 0.66 -6.02 12.66
CA THR A 485 0.14 -5.33 11.49
C THR A 485 -1.27 -5.80 11.19
N TYR A 486 -2.21 -4.87 11.23
CA TYR A 486 -3.59 -5.09 10.79
C TYR A 486 -3.76 -4.40 9.44
N GLN A 487 -4.09 -5.17 8.40
CA GLN A 487 -4.28 -4.67 7.05
C GLN A 487 -5.73 -4.84 6.64
N LEU A 488 -6.38 -3.73 6.27
CA LEU A 488 -7.67 -3.69 5.59
C LEU A 488 -7.40 -3.53 4.09
N ARG A 489 -7.75 -4.56 3.31
CA ARG A 489 -7.69 -4.55 1.84
C ARG A 489 -9.08 -4.26 1.30
N LEU A 490 -9.22 -3.15 0.59
CA LEU A 490 -10.49 -2.65 0.06
C LEU A 490 -10.60 -3.08 -1.41
N HIS A 491 -11.52 -3.99 -1.71
CA HIS A 491 -11.58 -4.64 -3.03
C HIS A 491 -12.35 -3.83 -4.06
N CYS A 492 -13.50 -3.29 -3.67
CA CYS A 492 -14.35 -2.49 -4.56
C CYS A 492 -15.19 -1.49 -3.76
N SER A 493 -15.69 -0.49 -4.46
CA SER A 493 -16.69 0.44 -3.94
C SER A 493 -18.11 -0.07 -4.21
N TRP A 494 -19.13 0.66 -3.74
CA TRP A 494 -20.53 0.37 -4.05
C TRP A 494 -20.95 0.75 -5.48
N GLY A 495 -20.20 1.63 -6.16
CA GLY A 495 -20.52 2.02 -7.54
C GLY A 495 -19.58 3.03 -8.21
N ASP A 496 -18.52 3.51 -7.53
CA ASP A 496 -17.53 4.42 -8.12
C ASP A 496 -16.26 3.67 -8.54
N GLU A 497 -15.94 3.70 -9.83
CA GLU A 497 -14.81 2.96 -10.41
C GLU A 497 -13.45 3.63 -10.15
N TYR A 498 -13.44 4.90 -9.76
CA TYR A 498 -12.24 5.73 -9.68
C TYR A 498 -11.82 5.99 -8.25
N TYR A 499 -12.76 6.04 -7.31
CA TYR A 499 -12.52 6.45 -5.94
C TYR A 499 -13.15 5.51 -4.93
N ILE A 500 -12.41 5.30 -3.85
CA ILE A 500 -12.86 4.54 -2.70
C ILE A 500 -12.52 5.29 -1.42
N GLY A 501 -13.44 5.29 -0.47
CA GLY A 501 -13.30 6.07 0.75
C GLY A 501 -13.91 5.40 1.97
N LEU A 502 -13.51 5.95 3.12
CA LEU A 502 -14.06 5.61 4.43
C LEU A 502 -14.18 6.91 5.25
N ASN A 503 -15.10 6.93 6.19
CA ASN A 503 -15.18 7.99 7.19
C ASN A 503 -14.17 7.75 8.32
N GLY A 504 -13.96 6.50 8.74
CA GLY A 504 -13.14 6.21 9.91
C GLY A 504 -12.94 4.73 10.19
N ILE A 505 -11.99 4.43 11.08
CA ILE A 505 -11.73 3.10 11.63
C ILE A 505 -11.50 3.20 13.14
N GLU A 506 -11.92 2.19 13.88
CA GLU A 506 -11.66 2.08 15.32
C GLU A 506 -11.23 0.66 15.68
N PHE A 507 -10.29 0.57 16.62
CA PHE A 507 -9.74 -0.69 17.10
C PHE A 507 -9.92 -0.75 18.61
N TYR A 508 -10.39 -1.87 19.15
CA TYR A 508 -10.60 -2.06 20.57
C TYR A 508 -9.70 -3.15 21.12
N ASN A 509 -9.14 -2.91 22.29
CA ASN A 509 -8.28 -3.87 22.97
C ASN A 509 -9.11 -5.02 23.58
N HIS A 510 -8.44 -6.03 24.11
CA HIS A 510 -9.08 -7.18 24.77
C HIS A 510 -9.94 -6.85 26.02
N ARG A 511 -10.00 -5.58 26.45
CA ARG A 511 -10.86 -5.06 27.52
C ARG A 511 -12.03 -4.23 26.98
N GLU A 512 -12.24 -4.22 25.67
CA GLU A 512 -13.24 -3.38 24.98
C GLU A 512 -13.00 -1.88 25.11
N GLU A 513 -11.75 -1.48 25.33
CA GLU A 513 -11.37 -0.06 25.36
C GLU A 513 -10.81 0.34 24.00
N LEU A 514 -11.21 1.51 23.50
CA LEU A 514 -10.71 2.09 22.26
C LEU A 514 -9.20 2.27 22.33
N ILE A 515 -8.48 1.66 21.40
CA ILE A 515 -7.05 1.85 21.22
C ILE A 515 -6.86 3.23 20.59
N LYS A 516 -6.16 4.11 21.30
CA LYS A 516 -5.81 5.44 20.78
C LYS A 516 -4.71 5.30 19.72
N LEU A 517 -5.13 5.12 18.47
CA LEU A 517 -4.25 5.17 17.32
C LEU A 517 -3.67 6.57 17.14
N LEU A 518 -2.40 6.63 16.75
CA LEU A 518 -1.71 7.86 16.41
C LEU A 518 -1.32 7.84 14.93
N PRO A 519 -1.03 8.99 14.30
CA PRO A 519 -0.69 9.04 12.87
C PRO A 519 0.48 8.14 12.45
N GLN A 520 1.43 7.87 13.35
CA GLN A 520 2.53 6.93 13.07
C GLN A 520 2.10 5.46 13.02
N ASN A 521 0.94 5.11 13.58
CA ASN A 521 0.39 3.77 13.50
C ASN A 521 -0.34 3.55 12.17
N LEU A 522 -0.64 4.60 11.42
CA LEU A 522 -1.50 4.52 10.26
C LEU A 522 -0.71 4.71 8.97
N ALA A 523 -1.02 3.89 7.98
CA ALA A 523 -0.63 4.15 6.60
C ALA A 523 -1.75 3.73 5.65
N ALA A 524 -1.83 4.41 4.51
CA ALA A 524 -2.74 4.05 3.45
C ALA A 524 -2.01 3.99 2.10
N PHE A 525 -2.48 3.12 1.22
CA PHE A 525 -1.98 3.00 -0.13
C PHE A 525 -3.14 2.81 -1.12
N PRO A 526 -3.32 3.73 -2.09
CA PRO A 526 -2.67 5.04 -2.17
C PRO A 526 -3.00 5.88 -0.93
N GLU A 527 -2.12 6.81 -0.56
CA GLU A 527 -2.26 7.57 0.70
C GLU A 527 -3.57 8.35 0.73
N SER A 528 -3.87 9.09 -0.34
CA SER A 528 -5.10 9.83 -0.52
C SER A 528 -5.26 10.24 -1.98
N ILE A 529 -6.33 10.97 -2.25
CA ILE A 529 -6.58 11.63 -3.53
C ILE A 529 -5.43 12.55 -4.00
N ASN A 530 -4.61 13.06 -3.07
CA ASN A 530 -3.45 13.91 -3.38
C ASN A 530 -2.31 13.17 -4.11
N VAL A 531 -2.42 11.86 -4.31
CA VAL A 531 -1.51 11.10 -5.17
C VAL A 531 -1.67 11.47 -6.65
N LEU A 532 -2.81 12.04 -7.03
CA LEU A 532 -3.07 12.51 -8.39
C LEU A 532 -2.38 13.86 -8.64
N SER A 533 -1.68 13.99 -9.76
CA SER A 533 -0.86 15.17 -10.10
C SER A 533 -1.64 16.48 -10.23
N ASN A 534 -2.94 16.41 -10.47
CA ASN A 534 -3.85 17.54 -10.62
C ASN A 534 -4.57 17.93 -9.32
N VAL A 535 -4.37 17.18 -8.22
CA VAL A 535 -4.99 17.46 -6.92
C VAL A 535 -3.90 17.91 -5.95
N ASN A 536 -4.09 19.09 -5.37
CA ASN A 536 -3.17 19.63 -4.36
C ASN A 536 -3.95 20.00 -3.12
N ASP A 537 -3.39 19.65 -1.94
CA ASP A 537 -3.88 20.03 -0.62
C ASP A 537 -5.35 19.66 -0.34
N ASP A 538 -5.84 18.55 -0.92
CA ASP A 538 -7.17 18.03 -0.59
C ASP A 538 -7.18 17.51 0.86
N PRO A 539 -8.21 17.86 1.66
CA PRO A 539 -8.23 17.55 3.08
C PRO A 539 -8.48 16.08 3.40
N ARG A 540 -8.84 15.24 2.42
CA ARG A 540 -9.25 13.84 2.61
C ARG A 540 -8.07 12.88 2.72
N THR A 541 -7.17 13.18 3.66
CA THR A 541 -5.93 12.43 3.91
C THR A 541 -6.15 11.22 4.81
N SER A 542 -5.20 10.28 4.83
CA SER A 542 -5.31 9.04 5.62
C SER A 542 -5.51 9.30 7.12
N GLU A 543 -4.95 10.38 7.68
CA GLU A 543 -5.12 10.76 9.09
C GLU A 543 -6.58 10.93 9.52
N LYS A 544 -7.49 11.21 8.57
CA LYS A 544 -8.94 11.34 8.85
C LYS A 544 -9.57 10.04 9.29
N LEU A 545 -8.97 8.90 8.95
CA LEU A 545 -9.46 7.60 9.39
C LEU A 545 -9.48 7.44 10.91
N ILE A 546 -8.68 8.22 11.65
CA ILE A 546 -8.50 8.08 13.11
C ILE A 546 -8.76 9.38 13.87
N ASP A 547 -9.44 10.36 13.26
CA ASP A 547 -9.68 11.67 13.90
C ASP A 547 -10.92 11.69 14.83
N GLY A 548 -11.71 10.61 14.81
CA GLY A 548 -12.86 10.38 15.68
C GLY A 548 -14.19 10.95 15.17
N PHE A 549 -14.21 11.63 14.01
CA PHE A 549 -15.44 12.19 13.42
C PHE A 549 -16.08 11.19 12.45
N ASN A 550 -16.46 10.02 12.96
CA ASN A 550 -16.85 8.87 12.12
C ASN A 550 -18.22 9.00 11.44
N ASP A 551 -19.19 9.74 12.02
CA ASP A 551 -20.50 9.98 11.41
C ASP A 551 -20.61 11.42 10.89
N THR A 552 -20.17 11.63 9.65
CA THR A 552 -20.05 12.97 9.05
C THR A 552 -20.14 12.91 7.52
N GLU A 553 -20.56 14.00 6.89
CA GLU A 553 -20.42 14.25 5.45
C GLU A 553 -19.37 15.31 5.13
N ASN A 554 -18.72 15.86 6.16
CA ASN A 554 -17.75 16.93 6.02
C ASN A 554 -16.42 16.36 5.46
N PRO A 555 -15.97 16.79 4.27
CA PRO A 555 -14.71 16.32 3.68
C PRO A 555 -13.47 16.52 4.53
N LEU A 556 -13.50 17.45 5.49
CA LEU A 556 -12.39 17.68 6.42
C LEU A 556 -12.14 16.53 7.41
N HIS A 557 -13.07 15.56 7.45
CA HIS A 557 -13.13 14.45 8.39
C HIS A 557 -13.40 13.11 7.69
N MET A 558 -13.05 12.99 6.41
CA MET A 558 -13.24 11.74 5.65
C MET A 558 -11.97 11.43 4.87
N TRP A 559 -11.75 10.16 4.57
CA TRP A 559 -10.64 9.72 3.73
C TRP A 559 -11.15 9.27 2.36
N LEU A 560 -10.43 9.66 1.31
CA LEU A 560 -10.70 9.23 -0.06
C LEU A 560 -9.39 9.01 -0.80
N THR A 561 -9.32 7.94 -1.57
CA THR A 561 -8.14 7.57 -2.35
C THR A 561 -8.57 7.03 -3.72
N PRO A 562 -7.74 7.17 -4.77
CA PRO A 562 -8.07 6.60 -6.07
C PRO A 562 -7.96 5.06 -6.02
N ILE A 563 -8.84 4.40 -6.76
CA ILE A 563 -8.70 2.99 -7.11
C ILE A 563 -7.68 2.92 -8.23
N LEU A 564 -6.46 2.46 -7.91
CA LEU A 564 -5.41 2.30 -8.91
C LEU A 564 -5.59 0.98 -9.66
N PRO A 565 -5.28 0.94 -10.97
CA PRO A 565 -5.35 -0.30 -11.74
C PRO A 565 -4.54 -1.43 -11.09
N ASN A 566 -5.16 -2.60 -10.95
CA ASN A 566 -4.58 -3.80 -10.33
C ASN A 566 -4.03 -3.62 -8.90
N ARG A 567 -4.46 -2.57 -8.20
CA ARG A 567 -4.10 -2.36 -6.81
C ARG A 567 -5.35 -2.03 -6.00
N CYS A 568 -5.72 -2.93 -5.12
CA CYS A 568 -6.66 -2.62 -4.06
C CYS A 568 -6.11 -1.51 -3.17
N ALA A 569 -6.97 -0.57 -2.80
CA ALA A 569 -6.65 0.35 -1.74
C ALA A 569 -6.41 -0.44 -0.44
N ARG A 570 -5.41 -0.06 0.33
CA ARG A 570 -5.02 -0.74 1.56
C ARG A 570 -4.88 0.28 2.67
N VAL A 571 -5.36 -0.07 3.85
CA VAL A 571 -5.10 0.66 5.10
C VAL A 571 -4.34 -0.28 6.02
N PHE A 572 -3.24 0.20 6.58
CA PHE A 572 -2.39 -0.51 7.52
C PHE A 572 -2.45 0.18 8.87
N VAL A 573 -2.74 -0.59 9.92
CA VAL A 573 -2.58 -0.18 11.31
C VAL A 573 -1.43 -1.00 11.90
N VAL A 574 -0.34 -0.31 12.23
CA VAL A 574 0.98 -0.89 12.53
C VAL A 574 1.40 -0.51 13.95
N PHE A 575 1.76 -1.52 14.74
CA PHE A 575 2.24 -1.38 16.11
C PHE A 575 3.69 -1.82 16.24
N ASP A 576 4.46 -1.17 17.12
CA ASP A 576 5.85 -1.58 17.44
C ASP A 576 5.94 -2.72 18.45
N ILE A 577 4.80 -3.03 19.10
CA ILE A 577 4.63 -4.15 20.01
C ILE A 577 3.41 -4.96 19.55
N PRO A 578 3.40 -6.30 19.73
CA PRO A 578 2.21 -7.10 19.50
C PRO A 578 1.06 -6.55 20.33
N THR A 579 -0.04 -6.21 19.67
CA THR A 579 -1.20 -5.58 20.28
C THR A 579 -2.39 -6.51 20.14
N TYR A 580 -3.13 -6.70 21.23
CA TYR A 580 -4.36 -7.50 21.24
C TYR A 580 -5.54 -6.65 20.80
N VAL A 581 -6.27 -7.11 19.78
CA VAL A 581 -7.48 -6.47 19.25
C VAL A 581 -8.64 -7.46 19.32
N SER A 582 -9.73 -7.07 19.97
CA SER A 582 -10.97 -7.87 20.07
C SER A 582 -12.03 -7.45 19.07
N HIS A 583 -12.04 -6.18 18.66
CA HIS A 583 -13.09 -5.59 17.85
C HIS A 583 -12.53 -4.51 16.91
N ILE A 584 -13.05 -4.46 15.69
CA ILE A 584 -12.74 -3.43 14.70
C ILE A 584 -14.04 -2.85 14.14
N ASN A 585 -14.19 -1.53 14.20
CA ASN A 585 -15.24 -0.82 13.47
C ASN A 585 -14.68 -0.17 12.20
N VAL A 586 -15.40 -0.31 11.09
CA VAL A 586 -15.12 0.36 9.82
C VAL A 586 -16.33 1.21 9.45
N TYR A 587 -16.13 2.52 9.37
CA TYR A 587 -17.14 3.51 9.07
C TYR A 587 -17.06 3.91 7.59
N ASN A 588 -18.11 3.63 6.84
CA ASN A 588 -18.12 3.76 5.38
C ASN A 588 -18.25 5.21 4.91
N TYR A 589 -17.88 5.49 3.66
CA TYR A 589 -17.92 6.86 3.12
C TYR A 589 -19.37 7.38 3.01
N ARG A 590 -19.68 8.52 3.64
CA ARG A 590 -21.08 9.02 3.70
C ARG A 590 -21.44 10.03 2.61
N LYS A 591 -20.53 10.94 2.23
CA LYS A 591 -20.84 12.09 1.36
C LYS A 591 -21.37 11.70 -0.02
N THR A 592 -20.84 10.63 -0.60
CA THR A 592 -21.31 10.01 -1.85
C THR A 592 -21.22 8.50 -1.65
N PRO A 593 -22.31 7.86 -1.17
CA PRO A 593 -22.27 6.46 -0.72
C PRO A 593 -21.77 5.45 -1.74
N GLU A 594 -21.82 5.76 -3.04
CA GLU A 594 -21.30 4.96 -4.15
C GLU A 594 -19.76 4.82 -4.08
N ARG A 595 -19.07 5.82 -3.49
CA ARG A 595 -17.62 5.79 -3.21
C ARG A 595 -17.25 5.00 -1.96
N GLY A 596 -18.24 4.58 -1.18
CA GLY A 596 -18.02 3.76 0.00
C GLY A 596 -17.48 2.39 -0.38
N VAL A 597 -16.66 1.80 0.50
CA VAL A 597 -16.20 0.41 0.37
C VAL A 597 -17.40 -0.52 0.38
N ARG A 598 -17.42 -1.49 -0.55
CA ARG A 598 -18.37 -2.60 -0.53
C ARG A 598 -17.73 -3.86 0.06
N LEU A 599 -16.62 -4.33 -0.52
CA LEU A 599 -15.95 -5.57 -0.06
C LEU A 599 -14.61 -5.25 0.62
N VAL A 600 -14.39 -5.82 1.80
CA VAL A 600 -13.15 -5.68 2.58
C VAL A 600 -12.65 -7.02 3.10
N THR A 601 -11.34 -7.21 3.06
CA THR A 601 -10.64 -8.28 3.77
C THR A 601 -9.73 -7.68 4.84
N ILE A 602 -9.80 -8.20 6.06
CA ILE A 602 -8.95 -7.82 7.18
C ILE A 602 -7.98 -8.97 7.46
N SER A 603 -6.69 -8.63 7.54
CA SER A 603 -5.61 -9.57 7.85
C SER A 603 -4.77 -9.07 9.01
N VAL A 604 -4.25 -10.00 9.81
CA VAL A 604 -3.36 -9.74 10.94
C VAL A 604 -2.07 -10.52 10.72
N ASP A 605 -0.95 -9.81 10.61
CA ASP A 605 0.36 -10.41 10.30
C ASP A 605 0.29 -11.41 9.12
N ASP A 606 -0.34 -10.97 8.04
CA ASP A 606 -0.60 -11.70 6.78
C ASP A 606 -1.70 -12.78 6.84
N LEU A 607 -2.22 -13.13 8.02
CA LEU A 607 -3.31 -14.10 8.15
C LEU A 607 -4.67 -13.40 8.01
N ILE A 608 -5.52 -13.86 7.11
CA ILE A 608 -6.88 -13.34 6.95
C ILE A 608 -7.70 -13.73 8.19
N VAL A 609 -8.33 -12.74 8.81
CA VAL A 609 -9.18 -12.93 10.00
C VAL A 609 -10.65 -12.58 9.73
N PHE A 610 -10.92 -11.81 8.67
CA PHE A 610 -12.26 -11.46 8.25
C PHE A 610 -12.30 -11.15 6.75
N SER A 611 -13.38 -11.52 6.09
CA SER A 611 -13.71 -11.08 4.73
C SER A 611 -15.22 -10.91 4.62
N GLY A 612 -15.68 -9.78 4.09
CA GLY A 612 -17.11 -9.50 4.01
C GLY A 612 -17.46 -8.14 3.43
N GLU A 613 -18.77 -7.84 3.47
CA GLU A 613 -19.31 -6.58 2.97
C GLU A 613 -19.39 -5.49 4.06
N VAL A 614 -19.06 -4.25 3.69
CA VAL A 614 -19.27 -3.04 4.49
C VAL A 614 -20.59 -2.42 4.09
N PRO A 615 -21.56 -2.24 5.01
CA PRO A 615 -22.85 -1.62 4.69
C PRO A 615 -22.67 -0.25 4.03
N GLN A 616 -23.44 0.01 2.97
CA GLN A 616 -23.44 1.32 2.32
C GLN A 616 -23.98 2.38 3.28
N SER A 617 -23.38 3.58 3.26
CA SER A 617 -23.93 4.73 3.99
C SER A 617 -25.24 5.22 3.38
N THR A 618 -26.09 5.86 4.19
CA THR A 618 -27.27 6.57 3.71
C THR A 618 -27.06 8.09 3.82
N SER A 619 -28.00 8.86 3.28
CA SER A 619 -27.99 10.33 3.41
C SER A 619 -28.05 10.82 4.85
N TYR A 620 -28.50 9.99 5.80
CA TYR A 620 -28.66 10.36 7.21
C TYR A 620 -27.72 9.62 8.16
N LYS A 621 -27.12 8.47 7.78
CA LYS A 621 -26.30 7.66 8.68
C LYS A 621 -25.13 6.99 7.97
N THR A 622 -23.97 7.02 8.60
CA THR A 622 -22.79 6.26 8.14
C THR A 622 -23.02 4.76 8.27
N GLY A 623 -22.73 4.01 7.21
CA GLY A 623 -22.71 2.54 7.24
C GLY A 623 -21.55 2.06 8.12
N VAL A 624 -21.78 1.07 8.98
CA VAL A 624 -20.76 0.57 9.92
C VAL A 624 -20.67 -0.94 9.81
N LEU A 625 -19.48 -1.43 9.53
CA LEU A 625 -19.11 -2.82 9.71
C LEU A 625 -18.41 -2.97 11.07
N SER A 626 -18.93 -3.85 11.91
CA SER A 626 -18.34 -4.20 13.20
C SER A 626 -17.85 -5.64 13.17
N VAL A 627 -16.53 -5.82 13.18
CA VAL A 627 -15.87 -7.12 13.11
C VAL A 627 -15.46 -7.55 14.51
N SER A 628 -16.02 -8.67 14.97
CA SER A 628 -15.58 -9.36 16.18
C SER A 628 -14.40 -10.27 15.84
N LEU A 629 -13.27 -10.08 16.50
CA LEU A 629 -12.09 -10.96 16.41
C LEU A 629 -12.03 -11.94 17.59
N ARG A 630 -13.20 -12.26 18.12
CA ARG A 630 -13.42 -13.23 19.21
C ARG A 630 -13.63 -14.60 18.57
N GLU A 631 -12.82 -15.60 18.92
CA GLU A 631 -13.16 -17.01 18.63
C GLU A 631 -14.49 -17.31 19.37
N GLU A 632 -15.54 -17.73 18.63
CA GLU A 632 -16.85 -18.12 19.20
C GLU A 632 -16.82 -19.46 19.93
#